data_AF-A0A935RRL2-F1
#
_entry.id   AF-A0A935RRL2-F1
#
_cell.length_a   1.000
_cell.length_b   1.000
_cell.length_c   1.000
_cell.angle_alpha   90.00
_cell.angle_beta   90.00
_cell.angle_gamma   90.00
#
_symmetry.space_group_name_H-M   'P 1'
#
loop_
_entity.id
_entity.type
_entity.pdbx_description
1 polymer ?
#
loop_
_entity_poly.entity_id
_entity_poly.type
_entity_poly.pdbx_seq_one_letter_code
_entity_poly.pdbx_strand_id
1 'polypeptide(L)'
;MLTGRVLLLNFSYEPLGTVGVARAVCLWFRGAVFVEENDGDNVLHSPSTIFPVPSVVRLRHYVHVRRNNRETTMKRARIYIRDRYRCQYCGESKHAKELTLDHIFPRAQGGESTPRI
;
A
#
# COMPACT_ATOMS: atom_id res chain seq x y z
N MET A 1 19.66 -10.79 0.66
CA MET A 1 19.12 -11.15 -0.67
C MET A 1 17.64 -11.51 -0.62
N LEU A 2 17.18 -12.52 0.14
CA LEU A 2 15.76 -12.88 0.21
C LEU A 2 14.82 -11.82 0.83
N THR A 3 15.39 -10.87 1.57
CA THR A 3 14.69 -9.72 2.18
C THR A 3 14.39 -8.58 1.20
N GLY A 4 14.89 -8.66 -0.04
CA GLY A 4 14.64 -7.67 -1.08
C GLY A 4 13.18 -7.59 -1.52
N ARG A 5 12.85 -6.51 -2.23
CA ARG A 5 11.53 -6.28 -2.83
C ARG A 5 11.62 -6.43 -4.34
N VAL A 6 10.60 -7.05 -4.92
CA VAL A 6 10.42 -7.27 -6.36
C VAL A 6 9.15 -6.58 -6.80
N LEU A 7 9.20 -5.83 -7.90
CA LEU A 7 8.02 -5.18 -8.47
C LEU A 7 7.10 -6.24 -9.09
N LEU A 8 5.83 -6.23 -8.69
CA LEU A 8 4.80 -7.10 -9.27
C LEU A 8 3.93 -6.28 -10.22
N LEU A 9 3.96 -6.67 -11.49
CA LEU A 9 3.14 -6.12 -12.54
C LEU A 9 1.92 -6.99 -12.80
N ASN A 10 0.83 -6.34 -13.20
CA ASN A 10 -0.30 -7.01 -13.81
C ASN A 10 0.06 -7.48 -15.21
N PHE A 11 -0.75 -8.37 -15.79
CA PHE A 11 -0.56 -8.82 -17.17
C PHE A 11 -0.45 -7.65 -18.18
N SER A 12 -1.15 -6.55 -17.90
CA SER A 12 -1.18 -5.27 -18.63
C SER A 12 0.02 -4.34 -18.37
N TYR A 13 1.08 -4.81 -17.69
CA TYR A 13 2.23 -4.00 -17.24
C TYR A 13 1.92 -2.90 -16.21
N GLU A 14 0.69 -2.81 -15.74
CA GLU A 14 0.33 -1.89 -14.67
C GLU A 14 0.95 -2.37 -13.33
N PRO A 15 1.56 -1.47 -12.53
CA PRO A 15 2.13 -1.87 -11.25
C PRO A 15 1.03 -2.22 -10.24
N LEU A 16 1.14 -3.40 -9.64
CA LEU A 16 0.25 -3.86 -8.56
C LEU A 16 0.84 -3.62 -7.17
N GLY A 17 2.16 -3.53 -7.06
CA GLY A 17 2.87 -3.28 -5.81
C GLY A 17 4.19 -4.04 -5.75
N THR A 18 4.70 -4.30 -4.55
CA THR A 18 5.94 -5.06 -4.35
C THR A 18 5.72 -6.32 -3.52
N VAL A 19 6.41 -7.39 -3.87
CA VAL A 19 6.48 -8.65 -3.12
C VAL A 19 7.90 -8.90 -2.64
N GLY A 20 8.10 -9.77 -1.65
CA GLY A 20 9.44 -10.20 -1.27
C GLY A 20 10.05 -11.13 -2.33
N VAL A 21 11.38 -11.15 -2.45
CA VAL A 21 12.11 -12.01 -3.40
C VAL A 21 11.69 -13.48 -3.29
N ALA A 22 11.63 -14.02 -2.06
CA ALA A 22 11.21 -15.41 -1.85
C ALA A 22 9.83 -15.72 -2.47
N ARG A 23 8.88 -14.80 -2.31
CA ARG A 23 7.53 -14.95 -2.87
C ARG A 23 7.54 -14.83 -4.40
N ALA A 24 8.31 -13.89 -4.97
CA ALA A 24 8.44 -13.74 -6.42
C ALA A 24 9.00 -15.03 -7.05
N VAL A 25 10.02 -15.60 -6.43
CA VAL A 25 10.62 -16.88 -6.85
C VAL A 25 9.60 -18.02 -6.77
N CYS A 26 8.86 -18.14 -5.66
CA CYS A 26 7.78 -19.14 -5.57
C CYS A 26 6.73 -18.97 -6.67
N LEU A 27 6.34 -17.74 -7.02
CA LEU A 27 5.40 -17.48 -8.11
C LEU A 27 5.99 -17.87 -9.47
N TRP A 28 7.27 -17.62 -9.68
CA TRP A 28 7.96 -17.97 -10.92
C TRP A 28 8.03 -19.49 -11.12
N PHE A 29 8.49 -20.23 -10.12
CA PHE A 29 8.57 -21.71 -10.20
C PHE A 29 7.20 -22.38 -10.29
N ARG A 30 6.14 -21.74 -9.77
CA ARG A 30 4.74 -22.18 -9.99
C ARG A 30 4.20 -21.87 -11.39
N GLY A 31 4.96 -21.16 -12.22
CA GLY A 31 4.51 -20.70 -13.53
C GLY A 31 3.41 -19.65 -13.47
N ALA A 32 3.28 -18.90 -12.36
CA ALA A 32 2.24 -17.88 -12.20
C ALA A 32 2.65 -16.51 -12.75
N VAL A 33 3.96 -16.27 -12.91
CA VAL A 33 4.52 -15.01 -13.40
C VAL A 33 5.57 -15.25 -14.49
N PHE A 34 5.76 -14.23 -15.32
CA PHE A 34 6.97 -14.03 -16.13
C PHE A 34 7.97 -13.19 -15.35
N VAL A 35 9.27 -13.43 -15.59
CA VAL A 35 10.35 -12.55 -15.12
C VAL A 35 10.61 -11.57 -16.25
N GLU A 36 10.43 -10.28 -15.99
CA GLU A 36 10.68 -9.22 -16.98
C GLU A 36 12.11 -8.69 -16.82
N GLU A 37 12.59 -8.55 -15.59
CA GLU A 37 13.94 -8.09 -15.28
C GLU A 37 14.52 -8.82 -14.07
N ASN A 38 15.85 -8.92 -14.07
CA ASN A 38 16.65 -9.45 -12.96
C ASN A 38 17.37 -8.31 -12.23
N ASP A 39 17.72 -8.55 -10.98
CA ASP A 39 18.44 -7.63 -10.11
C ASP A 39 19.95 -7.65 -10.39
N GLY A 40 20.33 -7.14 -11.57
CA GLY A 40 21.72 -7.14 -12.04
C GLY A 40 22.33 -8.54 -12.04
N ASP A 41 23.51 -8.67 -11.44
CA ASP A 41 24.25 -9.92 -11.31
C ASP A 41 23.91 -10.71 -10.03
N ASN A 42 22.90 -10.27 -9.25
CA ASN A 42 22.51 -10.98 -8.04
C ASN A 42 21.88 -12.32 -8.37
N VAL A 43 22.36 -13.37 -7.71
CA VAL A 43 21.89 -14.74 -7.91
C VAL A 43 21.47 -15.39 -6.59
N LEU A 44 20.53 -16.32 -6.68
CA LEU A 44 20.13 -17.22 -5.62
C LEU A 44 20.79 -18.58 -5.84
N HIS A 45 21.33 -19.12 -4.75
CA HIS A 45 21.95 -20.44 -4.74
C HIS A 45 21.01 -21.45 -4.09
N SER A 46 20.87 -22.60 -4.74
CA SER A 46 20.37 -23.84 -4.15
C SER A 46 21.51 -24.87 -4.16
N PRO A 47 21.42 -25.96 -3.38
CA PRO A 47 22.47 -26.98 -3.37
C PRO A 47 22.82 -27.55 -4.75
N SER A 48 21.89 -27.52 -5.70
CA SER A 48 22.03 -28.13 -7.03
C SER A 48 21.96 -27.14 -8.21
N THR A 49 21.65 -25.86 -7.98
CA THR A 49 21.35 -24.91 -9.06
C THR A 49 21.55 -23.46 -8.61
N ILE A 50 21.91 -22.60 -9.56
CA ILE A 50 22.02 -21.14 -9.39
C ILE A 50 21.03 -20.49 -10.35
N PHE A 51 20.32 -19.45 -9.90
CA PHE A 51 19.38 -18.72 -10.73
C PHE A 51 19.35 -17.23 -10.37
N PRO A 52 19.07 -16.33 -11.33
CA PRO A 52 19.07 -14.89 -11.06
C PRO A 52 17.95 -14.47 -10.11
N VAL A 53 18.22 -13.43 -9.32
CA VAL A 53 17.19 -12.77 -8.49
C VAL A 53 16.31 -11.94 -9.40
N PRO A 54 14.98 -12.14 -9.44
CA PRO A 54 14.10 -11.26 -10.21
C PRO A 54 13.96 -9.89 -9.52
N SER A 55 14.01 -8.80 -10.29
CA SER A 55 13.70 -7.44 -9.83
C SER A 55 12.28 -7.01 -10.22
N VAL A 56 11.79 -7.52 -11.36
CA VAL A 56 10.44 -7.27 -11.88
C VAL A 56 9.81 -8.59 -12.36
N VAL A 57 8.60 -8.88 -11.87
CA VAL A 57 7.79 -10.01 -12.31
C VAL A 57 6.41 -9.56 -12.76
N ARG A 58 5.85 -10.23 -13.76
CA ARG A 58 4.54 -9.92 -14.32
C ARG A 58 3.59 -11.12 -14.26
N LEU A 59 2.36 -10.92 -13.80
CA LEU A 59 1.35 -11.97 -13.77
C LEU A 59 1.05 -12.50 -15.18
N ARG A 60 0.86 -13.82 -15.30
CA ARG A 60 0.45 -14.46 -16.56
C ARG A 60 -1.01 -14.18 -16.96
N HIS A 61 -1.84 -13.81 -16.00
CA HIS A 61 -3.24 -13.50 -16.21
C HIS A 61 -3.57 -12.14 -15.64
N TYR A 62 -4.45 -11.42 -16.31
CA TYR A 62 -4.94 -10.14 -15.83
C TYR A 62 -5.72 -10.33 -14.54
N VAL A 63 -5.35 -9.57 -13.51
CA VAL A 63 -6.12 -9.50 -12.26
C VAL A 63 -6.72 -8.10 -12.16
N HIS A 64 -8.05 -8.04 -12.11
CA HIS A 64 -8.75 -6.80 -11.81
C HIS A 64 -8.64 -6.50 -10.31
N VAL A 65 -7.58 -5.80 -9.92
CA VAL A 65 -7.47 -5.27 -8.57
C VAL A 65 -8.41 -4.08 -8.49
N ARG A 66 -9.55 -4.27 -7.81
CA ARG A 66 -10.33 -3.13 -7.34
C ARG A 66 -9.43 -2.35 -6.40
N ARG A 67 -8.72 -1.33 -6.92
CA ARG A 67 -8.07 -0.33 -6.08
C ARG A 67 -9.18 0.15 -5.20
N ASN A 68 -9.07 -0.17 -3.91
CA ASN A 68 -10.07 0.19 -2.94
C ASN A 68 -9.95 1.70 -2.79
N ASN A 69 -10.48 2.45 -3.76
CA ASN A 69 -10.98 3.81 -3.62
C ASN A 69 -12.23 3.76 -2.72
N ARG A 70 -12.20 2.96 -1.65
CA ARG A 70 -12.67 3.45 -0.38
C ARG A 70 -11.89 4.74 -0.20
N GLU A 71 -12.49 5.85 -0.64
CA GLU A 71 -12.63 7.03 0.19
C GLU A 71 -12.59 6.51 1.61
N THR A 72 -11.38 6.53 2.14
CA THR A 72 -11.05 5.77 3.31
C THR A 72 -12.02 6.25 4.35
N THR A 73 -12.86 5.36 4.88
CA THR A 73 -13.53 5.60 6.15
C THR A 73 -12.50 6.28 7.03
N MET A 74 -12.63 7.59 7.23
CA MET A 74 -11.52 8.39 7.73
C MET A 74 -11.28 7.89 9.13
N LYS A 75 -10.19 7.14 9.32
CA LYS A 75 -9.81 6.70 10.66
C LYS A 75 -9.64 7.98 11.46
N ARG A 76 -10.27 8.06 12.64
CA ARG A 76 -10.27 9.28 13.48
C ARG A 76 -8.89 9.93 13.62
N ALA A 77 -7.86 9.09 13.69
CA ALA A 77 -6.45 9.47 13.69
C ALA A 77 -6.03 10.41 12.54
N ARG A 78 -6.57 10.29 11.33
CA ARG A 78 -6.22 11.17 10.21
C ARG A 78 -6.64 12.61 10.44
N ILE A 79 -7.85 12.81 10.98
CA ILE A 79 -8.35 14.15 11.30
C ILE A 79 -7.52 14.74 12.44
N TYR A 80 -7.21 13.94 13.47
CA TYR A 80 -6.34 14.39 14.55
C TYR A 80 -4.93 14.77 14.05
N ILE A 81 -4.35 14.02 13.11
CA ILE A 81 -3.06 14.35 12.51
C ILE A 81 -3.14 15.64 11.69
N ARG A 82 -4.16 15.80 10.84
CA ARG A 82 -4.40 17.03 10.06
C ARG A 82 -4.44 18.25 10.98
N ASP A 83 -5.16 18.12 12.09
CA ASP A 83 -5.37 19.18 13.08
C ASP A 83 -4.22 19.30 14.09
N ARG A 84 -3.13 18.53 13.93
CA ARG A 84 -1.97 18.49 14.84
C ARG A 84 -2.36 18.24 16.30
N TYR A 85 -3.39 17.42 16.51
CA TYR A 85 -3.97 17.13 17.81
C TYR A 85 -4.44 18.39 18.57
N ARG A 86 -4.84 19.43 17.81
CA ARG A 86 -5.33 20.70 18.34
C ARG A 86 -6.86 20.76 18.21
N CYS A 87 -7.54 21.08 19.30
CA CYS A 87 -8.98 21.30 19.28
C CYS A 87 -9.34 22.45 18.34
N GLN A 88 -10.26 22.24 17.40
CA GLN A 88 -10.64 23.26 16.41
C GLN A 88 -11.55 24.35 17.00
N TYR A 89 -12.12 24.15 18.19
CA TYR A 89 -12.91 25.16 18.89
C TYR A 89 -12.03 26.08 19.76
N CYS A 90 -11.17 25.52 20.61
CA CYS A 90 -10.37 26.31 21.57
C CYS A 90 -8.90 26.50 21.19
N GLY A 91 -8.38 25.71 20.26
CA GLY A 91 -6.97 25.80 19.85
C GLY A 91 -5.97 25.21 20.85
N GLU A 92 -6.39 24.39 21.81
CA GLU A 92 -5.46 23.69 22.71
C GLU A 92 -4.98 22.37 22.10
N SER A 93 -3.70 22.07 22.26
CA SER A 93 -3.15 20.75 21.94
C SER A 93 -3.51 19.75 23.05
N LYS A 94 -4.13 18.62 22.69
CA LYS A 94 -4.59 17.60 23.64
C LYS A 94 -4.16 16.21 23.21
N HIS A 95 -4.18 15.24 24.13
CA HIS A 95 -3.92 13.86 23.76
C HIS A 95 -5.09 13.30 22.93
N ALA A 96 -4.82 12.35 22.02
CA ALA A 96 -5.83 11.78 21.12
C ALA A 96 -7.06 11.20 21.84
N LYS A 97 -6.89 10.73 23.08
CA LYS A 97 -7.95 10.16 23.92
C LYS A 97 -8.91 11.22 24.48
N GLU A 98 -8.48 12.48 24.53
CA GLU A 98 -9.25 13.61 25.05
C GLU A 98 -9.97 14.38 23.93
N LEU A 99 -9.66 14.07 22.67
CA LEU A 99 -10.26 14.69 21.50
C LEU A 99 -11.46 13.87 21.01
N THR A 100 -12.60 14.53 20.88
CA THR A 100 -13.76 13.99 20.17
C THR A 100 -13.72 14.45 18.70
N LEU A 101 -14.55 13.82 17.87
CA LEU A 101 -14.82 14.29 16.51
C LEU A 101 -16.24 14.78 16.44
N ASP A 102 -16.39 16.01 15.97
CA ASP A 102 -17.69 16.63 15.74
C ASP A 102 -17.62 17.49 14.47
N HIS A 103 -18.79 17.94 14.01
CA HIS A 103 -18.91 18.87 12.91
C HIS A 103 -18.69 20.30 13.42
N ILE A 104 -17.67 20.98 12.89
CA ILE A 104 -17.43 22.40 13.18
C ILE A 104 -18.60 23.24 12.65
N PHE A 105 -19.08 22.94 11.44
CA PHE A 105 -20.33 23.47 10.92
C PHE A 105 -21.42 22.42 11.09
N PRO A 106 -22.44 22.64 11.95
CA PRO A 106 -23.42 21.61 12.27
C PRO A 106 -24.14 21.08 11.02
N ARG A 107 -24.35 19.76 10.97
CA ARG A 107 -25.04 19.12 9.85
C ARG A 107 -26.44 19.69 9.62
N ALA A 108 -27.16 20.04 10.69
CA ALA A 108 -28.48 20.66 10.61
C ALA A 108 -28.48 22.03 9.91
N GLN A 109 -27.33 22.70 9.83
CA GLN A 109 -27.16 24.00 9.16
C GLN A 109 -26.53 23.86 7.77
N GLY A 110 -26.36 22.63 7.26
CA GLY A 110 -25.74 22.36 5.95
C GLY A 110 -24.28 21.90 6.02
N GLY A 111 -23.79 21.51 7.20
CA GLY A 111 -22.47 20.89 7.36
C GLY A 111 -22.29 19.60 6.56
N GLU A 112 -21.23 19.55 5.75
CA GLU A 112 -20.78 18.34 5.07
C GLU A 112 -20.29 17.31 6.10
N SER A 113 -20.73 16.05 5.96
CA SER A 113 -20.22 14.95 6.79
C SER A 113 -18.88 14.40 6.32
N THR A 114 -18.35 14.93 5.23
CA THR A 114 -17.03 14.62 4.70
C THR A 114 -16.03 15.68 5.16
N PRO A 115 -15.09 15.34 6.07
CA PRO A 115 -14.02 16.26 6.44
C PRO A 115 -13.23 16.70 5.21
N ARG A 116 -12.95 18.01 5.11
CA ARG A 116 -12.03 18.55 4.11
C ARG A 116 -10.61 18.23 4.56
N ILE A 117 -9.95 17.28 3.89
CA ILE A 117 -8.57 16.87 4.21
C ILE A 117 -7.59 17.74 3.44
#